data_AF-A0A1H7ME36-F1
#
_entry.id   AF-A0A1H7ME36-F1
#
_cell.length_a   1.000
_cell.length_b   1.000
_cell.length_c   1.000
_cell.angle_alpha   90.00
_cell.angle_beta   90.00
_cell.angle_gamma   90.00
#
_symmetry.space_group_name_H-M   'P 1'
#
loop_
_entity.id
_entity.type
_entity.pdbx_description
1 polymer ?
#
loop_
_entity_poly.entity_id
_entity_poly.type
_entity_poly.pdbx_seq_one_letter_code
_entity_poly.pdbx_strand_id
1 'polypeptide(L)'
;MLSLCFLVSFSQTSKTKIEMIAANWNVTEEATFEKFDNRETLLLKRGRITVKNQKFINGSIEVDVYANTVRSFAGITFRKNDNTMEEVYMRLHKTNQADAVQYTPIFNNESNWQLYREHQANVLFKNKGWNALRIEINNDQAEVFVNNEKVMTISNLRTDNTSGEIGLFALFSNRFSNFRITPKESSKESEKVRETPTDLNIIRQWKITEAKLFNRQRLNFKDFLKEKYITVTTEKSGLLPISKYIKKASSGNFEQNTEDYTIAFTNISSEKEETKLFSFDYSDTILVYLNGKIIFEGKNGFRTKGVQYMGHLDINTNTLYLPLKKGNNTIHCVVIDKANGWGLMAKLQ
;
A
#
# COMPACT_ATOMS: atom_id res chain seq x y z
N MET A 1 -44.97 -30.18 26.61
CA MET A 1 -43.80 -29.28 26.47
C MET A 1 -42.61 -30.10 26.04
N LEU A 2 -42.34 -30.21 24.73
CA LEU A 2 -41.07 -30.77 24.24
C LEU A 2 -40.12 -29.59 23.99
N SER A 3 -39.06 -29.51 24.78
CA SER A 3 -37.99 -28.54 24.60
C SER A 3 -37.07 -29.04 23.50
N LEU A 4 -37.08 -28.35 22.36
CA LEU A 4 -36.21 -28.64 21.22
C LEU A 4 -34.86 -27.97 21.48
N CYS A 5 -33.86 -28.73 21.93
CA CYS A 5 -32.48 -28.26 22.03
C CYS A 5 -31.90 -28.14 20.62
N PHE A 6 -31.70 -26.91 20.14
CA PHE A 6 -30.87 -26.65 18.98
C PHE A 6 -29.40 -26.87 19.37
N LEU A 7 -28.82 -27.97 18.89
CA LEU A 7 -27.37 -28.14 18.85
C LEU A 7 -26.81 -27.13 17.84
N VAL A 8 -26.13 -26.10 18.35
CA VAL A 8 -25.32 -25.21 17.53
C VAL A 8 -24.04 -25.95 17.18
N SER A 9 -24.00 -26.54 15.98
CA SER A 9 -22.77 -27.11 15.42
C SER A 9 -21.79 -25.97 15.12
N PHE A 10 -20.75 -25.82 15.92
CA PHE A 10 -19.60 -24.99 15.56
C PHE A 10 -18.87 -25.67 14.40
N SER A 11 -18.90 -25.06 13.20
CA SER A 11 -18.09 -25.49 12.07
C SER A 11 -16.60 -25.38 12.45
N GLN A 12 -15.94 -26.53 12.54
CA GLN A 12 -14.52 -26.60 12.86
C GLN A 12 -13.74 -26.11 11.63
N THR A 13 -13.16 -24.92 11.71
CA THR A 13 -12.33 -24.37 10.63
C THR A 13 -11.08 -25.22 10.48
N SER A 14 -10.93 -25.86 9.32
CA SER A 14 -9.80 -26.77 9.06
C SER A 14 -8.57 -25.99 8.60
N LYS A 15 -7.43 -26.30 9.22
CA LYS A 15 -6.13 -25.78 8.83
C LYS A 15 -5.60 -26.62 7.66
N THR A 16 -5.47 -26.00 6.50
CA THR A 16 -4.97 -26.64 5.28
C THR A 16 -3.51 -26.29 5.06
N LYS A 17 -2.66 -27.30 4.90
CA LYS A 17 -1.26 -27.14 4.48
C LYS A 17 -1.16 -27.22 2.97
N ILE A 18 -0.53 -26.22 2.35
CA ILE A 18 -0.23 -26.24 0.91
C ILE A 18 1.21 -26.73 0.74
N GLU A 19 1.39 -27.83 0.01
CA GLU A 19 2.72 -28.38 -0.21
C GLU A 19 3.55 -27.47 -1.14
N MET A 20 4.85 -27.36 -0.84
CA MET A 20 5.81 -26.60 -1.63
C MET A 20 6.27 -27.44 -2.84
N ILE A 21 5.33 -27.73 -3.74
CA ILE A 21 5.56 -28.44 -5.01
C ILE A 21 4.92 -27.67 -6.16
N ALA A 22 5.53 -27.68 -7.33
CA ALA A 22 5.08 -26.92 -8.51
C ALA A 22 3.59 -27.15 -8.89
N ALA A 23 3.06 -28.34 -8.60
CA ALA A 23 1.66 -28.68 -8.87
C ALA A 23 0.65 -27.75 -8.18
N ASN A 24 1.00 -27.18 -7.01
CA ASN A 24 0.10 -26.36 -6.19
C ASN A 24 0.19 -24.85 -6.45
N TRP A 25 1.15 -24.41 -7.27
CA TRP A 25 1.46 -22.98 -7.43
C TRP A 25 1.44 -22.56 -8.90
N ASN A 26 1.10 -21.29 -9.15
CA ASN A 26 1.22 -20.65 -10.46
C ASN A 26 2.68 -20.26 -10.72
N VAL A 27 3.51 -21.25 -11.05
CA VAL A 27 4.97 -21.16 -11.13
C VAL A 27 5.45 -20.14 -12.16
N THR A 28 6.47 -19.38 -11.78
CA THR A 28 7.24 -18.48 -12.66
C THR A 28 8.69 -18.96 -12.74
N GLU A 29 9.47 -18.41 -13.68
CA GLU A 29 10.91 -18.70 -13.81
C GLU A 29 11.74 -18.29 -12.59
N GLU A 30 11.18 -17.46 -11.71
CA GLU A 30 11.82 -16.96 -10.49
C GLU A 30 11.65 -17.91 -9.31
N ALA A 31 10.83 -18.96 -9.45
CA ALA A 31 10.52 -19.91 -8.40
C ALA A 31 11.20 -21.27 -8.64
N THR A 32 11.79 -21.83 -7.59
CA THR A 32 12.35 -23.18 -7.58
C THR A 32 11.85 -23.93 -6.36
N PHE A 33 11.47 -25.20 -6.55
CA PHE A 33 11.03 -26.07 -5.47
C PHE A 33 12.15 -27.05 -5.15
N GLU A 34 12.61 -27.06 -3.90
CA GLU A 34 13.76 -27.83 -3.48
C GLU A 34 13.64 -28.30 -2.03
N LYS A 35 14.34 -29.38 -1.71
CA LYS A 35 14.58 -29.76 -0.31
C LYS A 35 15.71 -28.92 0.26
N PHE A 36 15.45 -28.24 1.37
CA PHE A 36 16.42 -27.45 2.10
C PHE A 36 16.13 -27.53 3.60
N ASP A 37 17.17 -27.70 4.42
CA ASP A 37 17.04 -27.83 5.88
C ASP A 37 16.01 -28.91 6.30
N ASN A 38 16.05 -30.07 5.61
CA ASN A 38 15.11 -31.19 5.77
C ASN A 38 13.63 -30.84 5.59
N ARG A 39 13.33 -29.77 4.84
CA ARG A 39 11.96 -29.32 4.52
C ARG A 39 11.77 -29.22 3.01
N GLU A 40 10.52 -29.41 2.57
CA GLU A 40 10.10 -28.97 1.24
C GLU A 40 10.02 -27.44 1.25
N THR A 41 10.69 -26.81 0.29
CA THR A 41 10.81 -25.35 0.22
C THR A 41 10.51 -24.81 -1.16
N LEU A 42 10.03 -23.57 -1.18
CA LEU A 42 9.92 -22.73 -2.36
C LEU A 42 10.97 -21.63 -2.22
N LEU A 43 11.99 -21.64 -3.07
CA LEU A 43 12.94 -20.55 -3.26
C LEU A 43 12.37 -19.58 -4.31
N LEU A 44 12.10 -18.33 -3.92
CA LEU A 44 11.62 -17.29 -4.83
C LEU A 44 12.69 -16.20 -4.94
N LYS A 45 13.23 -15.99 -6.14
CA LYS A 45 14.29 -15.00 -6.42
C LYS A 45 13.75 -13.57 -6.39
N ARG A 46 12.61 -13.33 -7.04
CA ARG A 46 11.90 -12.04 -7.06
C ARG A 46 10.45 -12.21 -7.49
N GLY A 47 9.64 -11.20 -7.21
CA GLY A 47 8.26 -11.11 -7.69
C GLY A 47 7.28 -11.81 -6.76
N ARG A 48 6.14 -12.23 -7.32
CA ARG A 48 5.02 -12.82 -6.60
C ARG A 48 4.60 -14.13 -7.26
N ILE A 49 4.16 -15.07 -6.45
CA ILE A 49 3.62 -16.37 -6.90
C ILE A 49 2.34 -16.68 -6.11
N THR A 50 1.30 -17.16 -6.78
CA THR A 50 0.01 -17.50 -6.14
C THR A 50 -0.22 -19.01 -6.06
N VAL A 51 -1.00 -19.41 -5.06
CA VAL A 51 -1.50 -20.79 -4.93
C VAL A 51 -2.59 -21.03 -5.96
N LYS A 52 -2.53 -22.15 -6.67
CA LYS A 52 -3.53 -22.51 -7.69
C LYS A 52 -4.90 -22.71 -7.05
N ASN A 53 -5.93 -22.17 -7.71
CA ASN A 53 -7.34 -22.40 -7.39
C ASN A 53 -7.73 -22.09 -5.93
N GLN A 54 -6.96 -21.24 -5.24
CA GLN A 54 -7.19 -20.90 -3.85
C GLN A 54 -7.57 -19.43 -3.71
N LYS A 55 -8.82 -19.20 -3.28
CA LYS A 55 -9.29 -17.88 -2.84
C LYS A 55 -9.30 -17.80 -1.31
N PHE A 56 -9.18 -16.59 -0.79
CA PHE A 56 -9.18 -16.31 0.63
C PHE A 56 -10.01 -15.06 0.94
N ILE A 57 -10.75 -15.09 2.04
CA ILE A 57 -11.58 -13.99 2.54
C ILE A 57 -11.06 -13.59 3.93
N ASN A 58 -11.33 -14.42 4.93
CA ASN A 58 -10.98 -14.22 6.34
C ASN A 58 -10.33 -15.49 6.89
N GLY A 59 -9.62 -15.35 8.02
CA GLY A 59 -8.91 -16.44 8.69
C GLY A 59 -7.43 -16.14 8.87
N SER A 60 -6.60 -17.18 8.95
CA SER A 60 -5.14 -17.02 9.03
C SER A 60 -4.42 -17.51 7.78
N ILE A 61 -3.33 -16.83 7.43
CA ILE A 61 -2.32 -17.28 6.46
C ILE A 61 -0.99 -17.33 7.18
N GLU A 62 -0.28 -18.45 7.09
CA GLU A 62 0.96 -18.72 7.81
C GLU A 62 2.03 -19.23 6.84
N VAL A 63 3.27 -18.78 7.00
CA VAL A 63 4.44 -19.31 6.29
C VAL A 63 5.69 -19.20 7.13
N ASP A 64 6.59 -20.18 7.01
CA ASP A 64 7.93 -20.11 7.57
C ASP A 64 8.86 -19.50 6.51
N VAL A 65 9.62 -18.47 6.87
CA VAL A 65 10.61 -17.80 6.01
C VAL A 65 12.00 -18.01 6.59
N TYR A 66 12.94 -18.41 5.75
CA TYR A 66 14.30 -18.68 6.20
C TYR A 66 15.02 -17.38 6.60
N ALA A 67 15.76 -17.43 7.71
CA ALA A 67 16.55 -16.31 8.19
C ALA A 67 17.58 -15.88 7.13
N ASN A 68 17.68 -14.58 6.88
CA ASN A 68 18.62 -14.04 5.91
C ASN A 68 19.14 -12.66 6.36
N THR A 69 20.43 -12.57 6.63
CA THR A 69 21.09 -11.30 7.03
C THR A 69 21.54 -10.47 5.83
N VAL A 70 21.62 -11.07 4.63
CA VAL A 70 21.84 -10.36 3.37
C VAL A 70 20.54 -9.69 2.94
N ARG A 71 20.64 -8.56 2.22
CA ARG A 71 19.49 -7.82 1.71
C ARG A 71 18.46 -8.77 1.09
N SER A 72 17.31 -8.88 1.75
CA SER A 72 16.25 -9.82 1.41
C SER A 72 14.90 -9.33 1.95
N PHE A 73 13.87 -9.53 1.14
CA PHE A 73 12.48 -9.18 1.39
C PHE A 73 11.65 -10.42 1.12
N ALA A 74 10.74 -10.77 2.02
CA ALA A 74 9.94 -11.97 1.90
C ALA A 74 8.61 -11.82 2.65
N GLY A 75 7.50 -12.19 2.03
CA GLY A 75 6.19 -11.91 2.58
C GLY A 75 5.06 -12.73 2.00
N ILE A 76 3.85 -12.42 2.45
CA ILE A 76 2.59 -12.99 1.98
C ILE A 76 1.84 -11.90 1.22
N THR A 77 1.26 -12.30 0.09
CA THR A 77 0.27 -11.51 -0.65
C THR A 77 -1.10 -12.14 -0.47
N PHE A 78 -2.14 -11.34 -0.29
CA PHE A 78 -3.50 -11.86 -0.08
C PHE A 78 -4.56 -10.96 -0.70
N ARG A 79 -5.74 -11.55 -0.93
CA ARG A 79 -6.88 -10.92 -1.62
C ARG A 79 -6.49 -10.30 -2.95
N LYS A 80 -5.63 -10.98 -3.70
CA LYS A 80 -5.26 -10.54 -5.04
C LYS A 80 -6.43 -10.74 -6.01
N ASN A 81 -6.85 -9.66 -6.65
CA ASN A 81 -7.69 -9.67 -7.84
C ASN A 81 -7.01 -8.78 -8.89
N ASP A 82 -6.91 -9.30 -10.11
CA ASP A 82 -6.16 -8.67 -11.19
C ASP A 82 -4.73 -8.31 -10.74
N ASN A 83 -4.41 -7.02 -10.75
CA ASN A 83 -3.12 -6.45 -10.37
C ASN A 83 -3.17 -5.75 -9.00
N THR A 84 -4.24 -5.92 -8.22
CA THR A 84 -4.43 -5.27 -6.92
C THR A 84 -4.49 -6.31 -5.82
N MET A 85 -3.73 -6.11 -4.74
CA MET A 85 -3.64 -7.06 -3.62
C MET A 85 -3.12 -6.39 -2.36
N GLU A 86 -3.22 -7.09 -1.24
CA GLU A 86 -2.58 -6.72 0.01
C GLU A 86 -1.25 -7.46 0.15
N GLU A 87 -0.24 -6.83 0.76
CA GLU A 87 1.07 -7.42 0.98
C GLU A 87 1.61 -7.07 2.37
N VAL A 88 2.09 -8.09 3.09
CA VAL A 88 2.88 -7.93 4.32
C VAL A 88 4.20 -8.66 4.10
N TYR A 89 5.30 -7.96 4.34
CA TYR A 89 6.63 -8.53 4.12
C TYR A 89 7.61 -8.17 5.23
N MET A 90 8.56 -9.08 5.42
CA MET A 90 9.69 -8.94 6.31
C MET A 90 10.91 -8.50 5.52
N ARG A 91 11.69 -7.61 6.10
CA ARG A 91 12.99 -7.13 5.61
C ARG A 91 14.07 -7.76 6.48
N LEU A 92 14.41 -9.02 6.21
CA LEU A 92 15.18 -9.86 7.15
C LEU A 92 16.55 -9.26 7.52
N HIS A 93 17.19 -8.57 6.57
CA HIS A 93 18.42 -7.80 6.75
C HIS A 93 18.29 -6.52 7.62
N LYS A 94 17.08 -6.14 8.01
CA LYS A 94 16.74 -4.97 8.82
C LYS A 94 16.21 -5.37 10.19
N THR A 95 16.63 -6.53 10.70
CA THR A 95 16.32 -6.96 12.07
C THR A 95 16.58 -5.83 13.09
N ASN A 96 15.66 -5.66 14.04
CA ASN A 96 15.67 -4.62 15.06
C ASN A 96 15.66 -3.16 14.52
N GLN A 97 15.24 -2.93 13.27
CA GLN A 97 14.98 -1.59 12.73
C GLN A 97 13.48 -1.30 12.73
N ALA A 98 13.09 -0.02 12.79
CA ALA A 98 11.68 0.40 12.83
C ALA A 98 10.83 -0.09 11.65
N ASP A 99 11.48 -0.40 10.53
CA ASP A 99 10.91 -0.82 9.25
C ASP A 99 11.17 -2.31 8.94
N ALA A 100 11.42 -3.14 9.96
CA ALA A 100 11.75 -4.56 9.80
C ALA A 100 10.59 -5.36 9.18
N VAL A 101 9.34 -5.03 9.51
CA VAL A 101 8.12 -5.57 8.88
C VAL A 101 7.28 -4.42 8.35
N GLN A 102 6.71 -4.58 7.16
CA GLN A 102 5.90 -3.55 6.52
C GLN A 102 4.64 -4.17 5.92
N TYR A 103 3.53 -3.43 6.00
CA TYR A 103 2.32 -3.67 5.21
C TYR A 103 2.21 -2.60 4.12
N THR A 104 1.73 -3.00 2.95
CA THR A 104 1.43 -2.08 1.85
C THR A 104 0.32 -2.66 0.97
N PRO A 105 -0.63 -1.84 0.49
CA PRO A 105 -1.41 -2.24 -0.66
C PRO A 105 -0.53 -2.23 -1.90
N ILE A 106 -0.87 -3.13 -2.82
CA ILE A 106 -0.38 -3.14 -4.17
C ILE A 106 -1.54 -2.71 -5.06
N PHE A 107 -1.35 -1.64 -5.81
CA PHE A 107 -2.32 -1.17 -6.82
C PHE A 107 -1.67 -1.25 -8.18
N ASN A 108 -2.36 -1.84 -9.17
CA ASN A 108 -1.82 -1.93 -10.53
C ASN A 108 -0.41 -2.57 -10.62
N ASN A 109 -0.16 -3.55 -9.74
CA ASN A 109 1.11 -4.27 -9.54
C ASN A 109 2.26 -3.42 -8.98
N GLU A 110 1.95 -2.21 -8.49
CA GLU A 110 2.89 -1.31 -7.84
C GLU A 110 2.76 -1.34 -6.31
N SER A 111 3.90 -1.40 -5.62
CA SER A 111 3.96 -1.25 -4.16
C SER A 111 3.84 0.22 -3.75
N ASN A 112 3.14 0.50 -2.65
CA ASN A 112 2.80 1.86 -2.20
C ASN A 112 3.34 2.17 -0.80
N TRP A 113 4.37 1.46 -0.35
CA TRP A 113 4.84 1.47 1.04
C TRP A 113 5.29 2.86 1.53
N GLN A 114 5.68 3.80 0.65
CA GLN A 114 6.03 5.17 1.05
C GLN A 114 4.82 5.91 1.64
N LEU A 115 3.62 5.58 1.18
CA LEU A 115 2.38 6.26 1.57
C LEU A 115 1.83 5.82 2.93
N TYR A 116 2.25 4.66 3.44
CA TYR A 116 1.68 4.02 4.63
C TYR A 116 2.73 3.81 5.73
N ARG A 117 3.30 4.91 6.22
CA ARG A 117 4.36 4.91 7.22
C ARG A 117 3.92 4.29 8.55
N GLU A 118 2.65 4.45 8.89
CA GLU A 118 2.04 3.94 10.12
C GLU A 118 1.98 2.41 10.18
N HIS A 119 2.22 1.73 9.05
CA HIS A 119 2.16 0.29 8.93
C HIS A 119 3.56 -0.34 8.80
N GLN A 120 4.41 0.00 9.77
CA GLN A 120 5.76 -0.54 9.93
C GLN A 120 5.98 -1.01 11.37
N ALA A 121 6.78 -2.05 11.56
CA ALA A 121 7.08 -2.58 12.88
C ALA A 121 8.55 -2.93 13.06
N ASN A 122 9.06 -2.63 14.26
CA ASN A 122 10.33 -3.16 14.74
C ASN A 122 10.17 -4.61 15.15
N VAL A 123 11.02 -5.48 14.60
CA VAL A 123 11.00 -6.91 14.90
C VAL A 123 12.43 -7.44 14.98
N LEU A 124 12.71 -8.22 16.03
CA LEU A 124 13.94 -8.99 16.14
C LEU A 124 13.77 -10.35 15.44
N PHE A 125 14.33 -10.49 14.24
CA PHE A 125 14.32 -11.76 13.52
C PHE A 125 15.40 -12.71 14.06
N LYS A 126 15.10 -14.01 14.00
CA LYS A 126 16.14 -15.05 14.11
C LYS A 126 17.14 -14.86 12.98
N ASN A 127 18.42 -15.00 13.29
CA ASN A 127 19.53 -14.91 12.33
C ASN A 127 19.89 -16.26 11.68
N LYS A 128 19.33 -17.37 12.18
CA LYS A 128 19.47 -18.73 11.64
C LYS A 128 18.13 -19.48 11.76
N GLY A 129 17.93 -20.47 10.90
CA GLY A 129 16.69 -21.25 10.87
C GLY A 129 15.50 -20.46 10.34
N TRP A 130 14.31 -20.72 10.86
CA TRP A 130 13.04 -20.24 10.29
C TRP A 130 12.34 -19.22 11.19
N ASN A 131 11.95 -18.10 10.59
CA ASN A 131 11.04 -17.11 11.17
C ASN A 131 9.61 -17.41 10.70
N ALA A 132 8.65 -17.49 11.61
CA ALA A 132 7.26 -17.73 11.25
C ALA A 132 6.54 -16.39 11.03
N LEU A 133 5.95 -16.19 9.85
CA LEU A 133 5.06 -15.06 9.54
C LEU A 133 3.62 -15.58 9.53
N ARG A 134 2.75 -14.94 10.32
CA ARG A 134 1.30 -15.21 10.34
C ARG A 134 0.54 -13.91 10.20
N ILE A 135 -0.48 -13.91 9.35
CA ILE A 135 -1.42 -12.80 9.19
C ILE A 135 -2.80 -13.35 9.51
N GLU A 136 -3.51 -12.71 10.44
CA GLU A 136 -4.90 -12.99 10.74
C GLU A 136 -5.76 -11.88 10.17
N ILE A 137 -6.73 -12.24 9.33
CA ILE A 137 -7.57 -11.30 8.59
C ILE A 137 -9.01 -11.48 9.05
N ASN A 138 -9.65 -10.37 9.42
CA ASN A 138 -11.06 -10.31 9.74
C ASN A 138 -11.69 -9.09 9.08
N ASN A 139 -12.46 -9.31 8.02
CA ASN A 139 -13.08 -8.28 7.19
C ASN A 139 -12.03 -7.28 6.68
N ASP A 140 -12.12 -6.01 7.04
CA ASP A 140 -11.15 -4.97 6.63
C ASP A 140 -9.99 -4.83 7.62
N GLN A 141 -9.84 -5.71 8.61
CA GLN A 141 -8.77 -5.64 9.60
C GLN A 141 -7.79 -6.81 9.44
N ALA A 142 -6.53 -6.57 9.81
CA ALA A 142 -5.53 -7.62 9.92
C ALA A 142 -4.61 -7.44 11.14
N GLU A 143 -4.20 -8.56 11.73
CA GLU A 143 -3.13 -8.61 12.73
C GLU A 143 -1.96 -9.42 12.18
N VAL A 144 -0.75 -8.86 12.29
CA VAL A 144 0.49 -9.50 11.82
C VAL A 144 1.27 -10.01 13.01
N PHE A 145 1.73 -11.25 12.90
CA PHE A 145 2.53 -11.92 13.91
C PHE A 145 3.83 -12.42 13.29
N VAL A 146 4.93 -12.22 14.01
CA VAL A 146 6.23 -12.82 13.69
C VAL A 146 6.70 -13.63 14.88
N ASN A 147 7.07 -14.90 14.67
CA ASN A 147 7.50 -15.81 15.72
C ASN A 147 6.51 -15.90 16.91
N ASN A 148 5.21 -15.88 16.60
CA ASN A 148 4.07 -15.88 17.53
C ASN A 148 3.86 -14.60 18.34
N GLU A 149 4.66 -13.56 18.15
CA GLU A 149 4.44 -12.25 18.75
C GLU A 149 3.64 -11.37 17.79
N LYS A 150 2.62 -10.65 18.30
CA LYS A 150 1.90 -9.67 17.50
C LYS A 150 2.77 -8.43 17.31
N VAL A 151 3.02 -8.06 16.06
CA VAL A 151 3.94 -6.95 15.72
C VAL A 151 3.24 -5.78 15.05
N MET A 152 2.05 -5.98 14.48
CA MET A 152 1.31 -4.92 13.78
C MET A 152 -0.19 -5.19 13.79
N THR A 153 -0.98 -4.13 13.95
CA THR A 153 -2.43 -4.13 13.70
C THR A 153 -2.72 -3.18 12.55
N ILE A 154 -3.47 -3.66 11.55
CA ILE A 154 -3.94 -2.91 10.40
C ILE A 154 -5.44 -2.75 10.57
N SER A 155 -5.87 -1.57 11.01
CA SER A 155 -7.29 -1.30 11.33
C SER A 155 -8.17 -1.18 10.07
N ASN A 156 -7.57 -0.99 8.91
CA ASN A 156 -8.27 -0.90 7.64
C ASN A 156 -7.32 -1.28 6.48
N LEU A 157 -7.59 -2.42 5.85
CA LEU A 157 -6.97 -2.88 4.61
C LEU A 157 -7.40 -1.95 3.46
N ARG A 158 -6.43 -1.55 2.64
CA ARG A 158 -6.57 -0.40 1.72
C ARG A 158 -7.12 -0.75 0.34
N THR A 159 -7.05 -2.02 -0.06
CA THR A 159 -7.69 -2.47 -1.30
C THR A 159 -9.19 -2.68 -1.08
N ASP A 160 -9.97 -2.49 -2.14
CA ASP A 160 -11.41 -2.76 -2.10
C ASP A 160 -11.73 -4.27 -2.23
N ASN A 161 -10.69 -5.12 -2.28
CA ASN A 161 -10.83 -6.56 -2.40
C ASN A 161 -11.23 -7.16 -1.06
N THR A 162 -12.40 -7.81 -1.02
CA THR A 162 -12.87 -8.59 0.15
C THR A 162 -12.49 -10.07 0.04
N SER A 163 -12.17 -10.54 -1.16
CA SER A 163 -11.70 -11.89 -1.46
C SER A 163 -10.68 -11.85 -2.58
N GLY A 164 -9.83 -12.88 -2.69
CA GLY A 164 -8.94 -13.01 -3.85
C GLY A 164 -7.89 -14.10 -3.66
N GLU A 165 -6.97 -14.21 -4.61
CA GLU A 165 -5.87 -15.16 -4.55
C GLU A 165 -4.91 -14.83 -3.40
N ILE A 166 -4.18 -15.85 -2.95
CA ILE A 166 -3.12 -15.76 -1.95
C ILE A 166 -1.81 -16.27 -2.52
N GLY A 167 -0.71 -15.79 -1.94
CA GLY A 167 0.60 -16.07 -2.48
C GLY A 167 1.74 -15.59 -1.61
N LEU A 168 2.92 -15.65 -2.21
CA LEU A 168 4.17 -15.25 -1.61
C LEU A 168 4.83 -14.16 -2.45
N PHE A 169 5.53 -13.27 -1.77
CA PHE A 169 6.33 -12.21 -2.37
C PHE A 169 7.79 -12.36 -1.95
N ALA A 170 8.72 -12.13 -2.86
CA ALA A 170 10.12 -11.94 -2.53
C ALA A 170 10.80 -10.85 -3.38
N LEU A 171 11.83 -10.24 -2.82
CA LEU A 171 12.80 -9.42 -3.55
C LEU A 171 14.19 -9.68 -2.95
N PHE A 172 15.19 -9.87 -3.81
CA PHE A 172 16.54 -10.32 -3.44
C PHE A 172 16.56 -11.70 -2.76
N SER A 173 15.83 -12.65 -3.33
CA SER A 173 15.79 -14.09 -3.02
C SER A 173 15.52 -14.47 -1.56
N ASN A 174 14.51 -15.31 -1.34
CA ASN A 174 14.32 -15.97 -0.05
C ASN A 174 13.61 -17.32 -0.20
N ARG A 175 13.68 -18.14 0.85
CA ARG A 175 13.06 -19.46 0.95
C ARG A 175 11.85 -19.44 1.88
N PHE A 176 10.83 -20.14 1.44
CA PHE A 176 9.58 -20.32 2.16
C PHE A 176 9.37 -21.82 2.41
N SER A 177 8.77 -22.16 3.54
CA SER A 177 8.29 -23.51 3.82
C SER A 177 6.98 -23.45 4.58
N ASN A 178 6.30 -24.60 4.67
CA ASN A 178 5.25 -24.82 5.65
C ASN A 178 4.09 -23.81 5.53
N PHE A 179 3.65 -23.51 4.30
CA PHE A 179 2.56 -22.60 4.01
C PHE A 179 1.22 -23.20 4.42
N ARG A 180 0.43 -22.46 5.20
CA ARG A 180 -0.85 -22.93 5.75
C ARG A 180 -1.90 -21.85 5.71
N ILE A 181 -3.15 -22.27 5.58
CA ILE A 181 -4.31 -21.40 5.56
C ILE A 181 -5.34 -21.98 6.51
N THR A 182 -5.95 -21.15 7.35
CA THR A 182 -7.09 -21.54 8.18
C THR A 182 -8.22 -20.56 7.90
N PRO A 183 -9.13 -20.85 6.94
CA PRO A 183 -10.25 -19.96 6.64
C PRO A 183 -11.17 -19.79 7.85
N LYS A 184 -11.78 -18.61 7.99
CA LYS A 184 -12.78 -18.33 9.03
C LYS A 184 -13.99 -17.67 8.40
N GLU A 185 -15.18 -17.98 8.88
CA GLU A 185 -16.37 -17.20 8.53
C GLU A 185 -16.23 -15.76 9.04
N SER A 186 -16.84 -14.79 8.35
CA SER A 186 -16.85 -13.40 8.81
C SER A 186 -17.57 -13.31 10.15
N SER A 187 -16.92 -12.73 11.17
CA SER A 187 -17.64 -12.35 12.38
C SER A 187 -18.58 -11.18 12.07
N LYS A 188 -19.83 -11.27 12.52
CA LYS A 188 -20.81 -10.16 12.40
C LYS A 188 -20.44 -8.94 13.24
N GLU A 189 -19.53 -9.09 14.20
CA GLU A 189 -18.99 -8.00 15.00
C GLU A 189 -17.60 -7.65 14.49
N SER A 190 -17.54 -6.58 13.69
CA SER A 190 -16.44 -5.64 13.75
C SER A 190 -17.01 -4.44 14.49
N GLU A 191 -16.56 -4.23 15.74
CA GLU A 191 -16.70 -2.91 16.35
C GLU A 191 -15.92 -1.96 15.46
N LYS A 192 -16.63 -1.20 14.62
CA LYS A 192 -16.05 -0.03 13.98
C LYS A 192 -15.54 0.85 15.10
N VAL A 193 -14.22 0.88 15.30
CA VAL A 193 -13.57 1.83 16.18
C VAL A 193 -14.10 3.20 15.76
N ARG A 194 -14.75 3.88 16.71
CA ARG A 194 -15.26 5.24 16.52
C ARG A 194 -14.06 6.17 16.42
N GLU A 195 -13.53 6.31 15.22
CA GLU A 195 -12.47 7.27 14.93
C GLU A 195 -13.07 8.69 14.95
N THR A 196 -12.39 9.57 15.69
CA THR A 196 -12.72 10.97 15.99
C THR A 196 -12.70 11.85 14.72
N PRO A 197 -13.27 13.07 14.76
CA PRO A 197 -13.52 13.88 13.57
C PRO A 197 -12.26 14.13 12.75
N THR A 198 -12.39 13.95 11.45
CA THR A 198 -11.38 14.33 10.47
C THR A 198 -11.25 15.86 10.43
N ASP A 199 -10.02 16.36 10.36
CA ASP A 199 -9.73 17.77 10.11
C ASP A 199 -10.54 18.28 8.89
N LEU A 200 -11.45 19.22 9.14
CA LEU A 200 -12.35 19.76 8.12
C LEU A 200 -11.62 20.58 7.05
N ASN A 201 -10.38 20.98 7.33
CA ASN A 201 -9.54 21.71 6.40
C ASN A 201 -8.94 20.80 5.31
N ILE A 202 -8.98 19.47 5.50
CA ILE A 202 -8.45 18.51 4.52
C ILE A 202 -9.24 18.60 3.21
N ILE A 203 -8.53 18.74 2.11
CA ILE A 203 -9.10 18.66 0.76
C ILE A 203 -9.37 17.19 0.45
N ARG A 204 -10.62 16.78 0.65
CA ARG A 204 -11.04 15.38 0.51
C ARG A 204 -11.33 14.94 -0.91
N GLN A 205 -11.69 15.86 -1.78
CA GLN A 205 -12.07 15.53 -3.15
C GLN A 205 -11.14 16.24 -4.11
N TRP A 206 -10.61 15.45 -5.04
CA TRP A 206 -9.74 15.92 -6.11
C TRP A 206 -10.31 15.45 -7.45
N LYS A 207 -9.99 16.21 -8.48
CA LYS A 207 -10.12 15.76 -9.86
C LYS A 207 -8.74 15.39 -10.37
N ILE A 208 -8.55 14.20 -10.92
CA ILE A 208 -7.25 13.79 -11.48
C ILE A 208 -7.36 13.44 -12.95
N THR A 209 -6.28 13.62 -13.70
CA THR A 209 -6.17 13.17 -15.09
C THR A 209 -5.66 11.74 -15.15
N GLU A 210 -5.67 11.13 -16.34
CA GLU A 210 -4.87 9.94 -16.62
C GLU A 210 -3.37 10.20 -16.38
N ALA A 211 -2.61 9.11 -16.22
CA ALA A 211 -1.16 9.16 -16.11
C ALA A 211 -0.53 9.40 -17.49
N LYS A 212 0.47 10.28 -17.55
CA LYS A 212 1.23 10.57 -18.77
C LYS A 212 2.72 10.57 -18.48
N LEU A 213 3.54 10.20 -19.46
CA LEU A 213 5.00 10.31 -19.33
C LEU A 213 5.40 11.77 -19.07
N PHE A 214 6.22 11.96 -18.05
CA PHE A 214 6.68 13.30 -17.69
C PHE A 214 7.77 13.79 -18.65
N ASN A 215 7.54 14.98 -19.19
CA ASN A 215 8.55 15.76 -19.90
C ASN A 215 8.32 17.23 -19.60
N ARG A 216 9.24 17.84 -18.84
CA ARG A 216 9.10 19.23 -18.39
C ARG A 216 8.93 20.23 -19.53
N GLN A 217 9.58 20.02 -20.67
CA GLN A 217 9.51 20.93 -21.82
C GLN A 217 8.15 20.89 -22.53
N ARG A 218 7.41 19.79 -22.39
CA ARG A 218 6.08 19.60 -23.01
C ARG A 218 4.93 19.99 -22.09
N LEU A 219 5.20 20.28 -20.82
CA LEU A 219 4.17 20.60 -19.85
C LEU A 219 3.69 22.05 -20.05
N ASN A 220 2.42 22.22 -20.45
CA ASN A 220 1.81 23.53 -20.66
C ASN A 220 0.46 23.63 -19.96
N PHE A 221 0.28 24.66 -19.13
CA PHE A 221 -0.95 24.89 -18.39
C PHE A 221 -2.19 25.01 -19.28
N LYS A 222 -2.06 25.55 -20.51
CA LYS A 222 -3.19 25.67 -21.45
C LYS A 222 -3.82 24.33 -21.79
N ASP A 223 -3.05 23.24 -21.71
CA ASP A 223 -3.55 21.90 -22.02
C ASP A 223 -4.30 21.30 -20.83
N PHE A 224 -4.06 21.77 -19.60
CA PHE A 224 -4.72 21.26 -18.39
C PHE A 224 -6.25 21.46 -18.46
N LEU A 225 -6.69 22.52 -19.15
CA LEU A 225 -8.10 22.84 -19.37
C LEU A 225 -8.79 21.93 -20.39
N LYS A 226 -8.01 21.22 -21.21
CA LYS A 226 -8.49 20.29 -22.24
C LYS A 226 -8.47 18.84 -21.78
N GLU A 227 -7.85 18.57 -20.64
CA GLU A 227 -7.73 17.24 -20.08
C GLU A 227 -9.09 16.68 -19.65
N LYS A 228 -9.19 15.35 -19.66
CA LYS A 228 -10.30 14.64 -19.05
C LYS A 228 -9.96 14.36 -17.59
N TYR A 229 -10.87 14.75 -16.70
CA TYR A 229 -10.71 14.53 -15.27
C TYR A 229 -11.72 13.51 -14.75
N ILE A 230 -11.28 12.69 -13.82
CA ILE A 230 -12.13 11.86 -12.98
C ILE A 230 -12.13 12.40 -11.55
N THR A 231 -13.26 12.34 -10.87
CA THR A 231 -13.37 12.74 -9.46
C THR A 231 -12.96 11.57 -8.56
N VAL A 232 -12.08 11.84 -7.61
CA VAL A 232 -11.52 10.87 -6.66
C VAL A 232 -11.54 11.45 -5.25
N THR A 233 -11.46 10.57 -4.25
CA THR A 233 -11.57 10.96 -2.83
C THR A 233 -10.34 10.50 -2.07
N THR A 234 -9.92 11.29 -1.09
CA THR A 234 -8.86 10.89 -0.15
C THR A 234 -9.34 9.80 0.79
N GLU A 235 -8.39 9.07 1.37
CA GLU A 235 -8.60 8.36 2.62
C GLU A 235 -8.96 9.33 3.75
N LYS A 236 -9.40 8.78 4.89
CA LYS A 236 -9.73 9.59 6.07
C LYS A 236 -8.56 10.43 6.58
N SER A 237 -7.33 9.95 6.39
CA SER A 237 -6.08 10.65 6.74
C SER A 237 -5.84 11.91 5.90
N GLY A 238 -6.56 12.08 4.79
CA GLY A 238 -6.29 13.10 3.78
C GLY A 238 -5.35 12.65 2.66
N LEU A 239 -4.83 11.42 2.71
CA LEU A 239 -4.05 10.81 1.63
C LEU A 239 -4.93 10.57 0.42
N LEU A 240 -4.55 11.13 -0.73
CA LEU A 240 -5.02 10.72 -2.04
C LEU A 240 -4.05 9.66 -2.60
N PRO A 241 -4.38 8.36 -2.54
CA PRO A 241 -3.55 7.32 -3.15
C PRO A 241 -3.78 7.29 -4.67
N ILE A 242 -3.09 8.14 -5.42
CA ILE A 242 -3.24 8.28 -6.88
C ILE A 242 -3.06 6.92 -7.58
N SER A 243 -2.09 6.11 -7.14
CA SER A 243 -1.85 4.75 -7.68
C SER A 243 -3.06 3.82 -7.61
N LYS A 244 -4.04 4.08 -6.72
CA LYS A 244 -5.32 3.31 -6.65
C LYS A 244 -6.20 3.56 -7.87
N TYR A 245 -6.15 4.77 -8.42
CA TYR A 245 -7.11 5.24 -9.42
C TYR A 245 -6.54 5.20 -10.85
N ILE A 246 -5.24 5.38 -11.01
CA ILE A 246 -4.58 5.42 -12.31
C ILE A 246 -3.32 4.57 -12.32
N LYS A 247 -2.98 4.05 -13.49
CA LYS A 247 -1.81 3.18 -13.69
C LYS A 247 -0.70 3.96 -14.41
N LYS A 248 0.52 3.88 -13.89
CA LYS A 248 1.73 4.37 -14.57
C LYS A 248 2.12 3.49 -15.76
N ALA A 249 2.84 4.08 -16.70
CA ALA A 249 3.43 3.42 -17.86
C ALA A 249 4.44 2.33 -17.44
N SER A 250 5.15 2.55 -16.33
CA SER A 250 6.08 1.58 -15.75
C SER A 250 5.89 1.45 -14.23
N SER A 251 6.23 0.29 -13.68
CA SER A 251 6.16 0.01 -12.24
C SER A 251 7.20 -1.07 -11.88
N GLY A 252 7.51 -1.18 -10.59
CA GLY A 252 8.46 -2.17 -10.09
C GLY A 252 9.83 -1.58 -9.78
N ASN A 253 10.83 -1.81 -10.65
CA ASN A 253 12.21 -1.42 -10.37
C ASN A 253 12.40 0.10 -10.50
N PHE A 254 12.58 0.77 -9.37
CA PHE A 254 12.82 2.21 -9.28
C PHE A 254 13.88 2.74 -10.27
N GLU A 255 14.97 2.01 -10.51
CA GLU A 255 16.04 2.51 -11.39
C GLU A 255 15.65 2.45 -12.88
N GLN A 256 14.72 1.57 -13.26
CA GLN A 256 14.27 1.35 -14.64
C GLN A 256 12.96 2.06 -14.98
N ASN A 257 12.21 2.50 -13.97
CA ASN A 257 10.94 3.18 -14.19
C ASN A 257 11.14 4.57 -14.81
N THR A 258 10.20 4.94 -15.68
CA THR A 258 9.98 6.31 -16.15
C THR A 258 9.35 7.16 -15.04
N GLU A 259 9.51 8.47 -15.16
CA GLU A 259 8.69 9.42 -14.40
C GLU A 259 7.39 9.66 -15.16
N ASP A 260 6.28 9.49 -14.45
CA ASP A 260 4.95 9.77 -14.96
C ASP A 260 4.33 10.91 -14.13
N TYR A 261 3.38 11.64 -14.70
CA TYR A 261 2.65 12.69 -14.01
C TYR A 261 1.13 12.55 -14.18
N THR A 262 0.40 13.12 -13.22
CA THR A 262 -1.04 13.38 -13.27
C THR A 262 -1.27 14.79 -12.74
N ILE A 263 -2.36 15.41 -13.17
CA ILE A 263 -2.77 16.72 -12.67
C ILE A 263 -3.90 16.49 -11.66
N ALA A 264 -3.63 16.73 -10.38
CA ALA A 264 -4.63 16.81 -9.34
C ALA A 264 -5.16 18.25 -9.24
N PHE A 265 -6.46 18.41 -9.44
CA PHE A 265 -7.15 19.70 -9.56
C PHE A 265 -8.24 19.83 -8.50
N THR A 266 -8.36 21.02 -7.92
CA THR A 266 -9.49 21.39 -7.06
C THR A 266 -9.82 22.88 -7.17
N ASN A 267 -11.05 23.23 -6.83
CA ASN A 267 -11.55 24.60 -6.79
C ASN A 267 -11.64 25.09 -5.35
N ILE A 268 -11.34 26.36 -5.12
CA ILE A 268 -11.48 27.04 -3.83
C ILE A 268 -12.34 28.27 -4.04
N SER A 269 -13.51 28.30 -3.40
CA SER A 269 -14.33 29.50 -3.33
C SER A 269 -13.84 30.42 -2.22
N SER A 270 -13.75 31.71 -2.50
CA SER A 270 -13.41 32.76 -1.54
C SER A 270 -14.40 33.92 -1.63
N GLU A 271 -14.98 34.34 -0.51
CA GLU A 271 -15.97 35.43 -0.48
C GLU A 271 -15.35 36.82 -0.64
N LYS A 272 -14.06 36.92 -0.34
CA LYS A 272 -13.24 38.13 -0.41
C LYS A 272 -11.84 37.81 -0.93
N GLU A 273 -11.06 38.83 -1.18
CA GLU A 273 -9.61 38.64 -1.33
C GLU A 273 -9.03 38.32 0.05
N GLU A 274 -8.35 37.18 0.15
CA GLU A 274 -7.75 36.73 1.40
C GLU A 274 -6.55 35.82 1.13
N THR A 275 -5.71 35.65 2.15
CA THR A 275 -4.61 34.70 2.11
C THR A 275 -4.96 33.51 2.98
N LYS A 276 -4.90 32.30 2.40
CA LYS A 276 -5.08 31.05 3.15
C LYS A 276 -3.81 30.24 3.20
N LEU A 277 -3.61 29.53 4.30
CA LEU A 277 -2.48 28.62 4.46
C LEU A 277 -2.82 27.28 3.79
N PHE A 278 -2.01 26.90 2.81
CA PHE A 278 -2.10 25.61 2.14
C PHE A 278 -0.97 24.71 2.63
N SER A 279 -1.31 23.74 3.46
CA SER A 279 -0.37 22.71 3.92
C SER A 279 -0.54 21.47 3.06
N PHE A 280 0.55 20.91 2.56
CA PHE A 280 0.49 19.81 1.61
C PHE A 280 1.76 18.99 1.59
N ASP A 281 1.64 17.81 0.98
CA ASP A 281 2.76 16.93 0.72
C ASP A 281 2.45 15.95 -0.42
N TYR A 282 3.49 15.36 -0.99
CA TYR A 282 3.41 14.67 -2.27
C TYR A 282 4.52 13.63 -2.42
N SER A 283 4.28 12.64 -3.28
CA SER A 283 5.32 11.71 -3.71
C SER A 283 6.27 12.36 -4.70
N ASP A 284 7.55 12.03 -4.59
CA ASP A 284 8.61 12.33 -5.56
C ASP A 284 8.77 13.81 -5.97
N THR A 285 8.00 14.33 -6.93
CA THR A 285 8.12 15.72 -7.40
C THR A 285 6.74 16.35 -7.60
N ILE A 286 6.61 17.65 -7.36
CA ILE A 286 5.36 18.41 -7.61
C ILE A 286 5.62 19.74 -8.28
N LEU A 287 4.64 20.19 -9.06
CA LEU A 287 4.46 21.59 -9.45
C LEU A 287 3.07 22.05 -9.01
N VAL A 288 3.00 23.15 -8.26
CA VAL A 288 1.72 23.70 -7.80
C VAL A 288 1.42 24.98 -8.57
N TYR A 289 0.25 25.03 -9.17
CA TYR A 289 -0.30 26.19 -9.86
C TYR A 289 -1.48 26.77 -9.09
N LEU A 290 -1.49 28.08 -8.90
CA LEU A 290 -2.65 28.85 -8.44
C LEU A 290 -3.13 29.73 -9.59
N ASN A 291 -4.39 29.57 -10.01
CA ASN A 291 -4.99 30.36 -11.08
C ASN A 291 -4.14 30.40 -12.37
N GLY A 292 -3.56 29.24 -12.73
CA GLY A 292 -2.74 29.07 -13.93
C GLY A 292 -1.31 29.57 -13.86
N LYS A 293 -0.87 30.09 -12.70
CA LYS A 293 0.52 30.47 -12.47
C LYS A 293 1.19 29.47 -11.54
N ILE A 294 2.38 29.00 -11.91
CA ILE A 294 3.19 28.18 -11.01
C ILE A 294 3.62 29.02 -9.81
N ILE A 295 3.41 28.48 -8.61
CA ILE A 295 3.74 29.13 -7.33
C ILE A 295 4.73 28.30 -6.50
N PHE A 296 4.91 27.02 -6.84
CA PHE A 296 5.84 26.14 -6.15
C PHE A 296 6.30 25.00 -7.05
N GLU A 297 7.54 24.60 -6.88
CA GLU A 297 8.15 23.38 -7.41
C GLU A 297 8.99 22.76 -6.31
N GLY A 298 8.88 21.45 -6.13
CA GLY A 298 9.67 20.76 -5.11
C GLY A 298 9.87 19.29 -5.41
N LYS A 299 10.91 18.72 -4.81
CA LYS A 299 11.34 17.33 -5.01
C LYS A 299 11.63 16.66 -3.66
N ASN A 300 10.79 15.71 -3.30
CA ASN A 300 10.69 15.04 -2.00
C ASN A 300 10.75 13.50 -2.12
N GLY A 301 11.40 12.98 -3.15
CA GLY A 301 11.36 11.57 -3.49
C GLY A 301 12.10 10.59 -2.59
N PHE A 302 11.98 9.33 -2.97
CA PHE A 302 12.73 8.24 -2.35
C PHE A 302 14.25 8.56 -2.33
N ARG A 303 14.90 8.32 -1.18
CA ARG A 303 16.31 8.67 -0.87
C ARG A 303 16.62 10.15 -0.63
N THR A 304 15.62 11.05 -0.58
CA THR A 304 15.89 12.48 -0.31
C THR A 304 15.22 13.03 0.94
N LYS A 305 14.07 12.48 1.36
CA LYS A 305 13.25 13.09 2.42
C LYS A 305 13.07 12.23 3.68
N GLY A 306 13.15 12.90 4.84
CA GLY A 306 12.91 12.34 6.18
C GLY A 306 14.15 11.70 6.80
N VAL A 307 14.07 11.33 8.08
CA VAL A 307 15.23 10.81 8.87
C VAL A 307 15.84 9.54 8.24
N GLN A 308 15.00 8.69 7.64
CA GLN A 308 15.44 7.47 6.96
C GLN A 308 15.55 7.64 5.44
N TYR A 309 15.37 8.87 4.93
CA TYR A 309 15.37 9.18 3.50
C TYR A 309 14.37 8.33 2.69
N MET A 310 13.22 8.03 3.30
CA MET A 310 12.20 7.15 2.74
C MET A 310 11.09 7.87 1.99
N GLY A 311 11.05 9.20 1.96
CA GLY A 311 10.03 9.94 1.21
C GLY A 311 8.60 9.79 1.74
N HIS A 312 8.44 9.49 3.03
CA HIS A 312 7.11 9.42 3.64
C HIS A 312 6.35 10.74 3.57
N LEU A 313 5.03 10.65 3.42
CA LEU A 313 4.14 11.80 3.40
C LEU A 313 3.69 12.20 4.80
N ASP A 314 3.59 13.51 5.04
CA ASP A 314 2.99 14.15 6.20
C ASP A 314 2.38 15.49 5.74
N ILE A 315 1.08 15.69 5.98
CA ILE A 315 0.30 16.82 5.47
C ILE A 315 0.85 18.20 5.86
N ASN A 316 1.68 18.30 6.91
CA ASN A 316 2.26 19.57 7.36
C ASN A 316 3.71 19.77 6.89
N THR A 317 4.23 18.92 6.00
CA THR A 317 5.62 19.00 5.52
C THR A 317 5.90 20.30 4.75
N ASN A 318 5.02 20.69 3.83
CA ASN A 318 5.18 21.87 2.99
C ASN A 318 4.03 22.84 3.23
N THR A 319 4.30 24.14 3.12
CA THR A 319 3.31 25.19 3.32
C THR A 319 3.46 26.30 2.28
N LEU A 320 2.34 26.77 1.75
CA LEU A 320 2.26 27.97 0.90
C LEU A 320 1.17 28.89 1.42
N TYR A 321 1.41 30.19 1.35
CA TYR A 321 0.37 31.20 1.58
C TYR A 321 -0.26 31.55 0.23
N LEU A 322 -1.51 31.14 0.03
CA LEU A 322 -2.21 31.31 -1.23
C LEU A 322 -2.96 32.65 -1.26
N PRO A 323 -2.59 33.62 -2.11
CA PRO A 323 -3.34 34.86 -2.28
C PRO A 323 -4.59 34.59 -3.13
N LEU A 324 -5.70 34.26 -2.47
CA LEU A 324 -6.98 33.97 -3.12
C LEU A 324 -7.67 35.26 -3.54
N LYS A 325 -8.20 35.25 -4.76
CA LYS A 325 -9.09 36.31 -5.25
C LYS A 325 -10.52 36.05 -4.79
N LYS A 326 -11.34 37.09 -4.68
CA LYS A 326 -12.79 36.91 -4.53
C LYS A 326 -13.34 36.07 -5.69
N GLY A 327 -14.21 35.11 -5.37
CA GLY A 327 -14.80 34.16 -6.33
C GLY A 327 -14.05 32.83 -6.36
N ASN A 328 -14.04 32.19 -7.54
CA ASN A 328 -13.44 30.86 -7.71
C ASN A 328 -11.93 30.96 -7.98
N ASN A 329 -11.14 30.21 -7.23
CA ASN A 329 -9.72 30.01 -7.42
C ASN A 329 -9.46 28.55 -7.77
N THR A 330 -8.40 28.30 -8.53
CA THR A 330 -8.04 26.95 -8.99
C THR A 330 -6.66 26.57 -8.49
N ILE A 331 -6.54 25.38 -7.90
CA ILE A 331 -5.26 24.76 -7.61
C ILE A 331 -5.08 23.57 -8.55
N HIS A 332 -3.95 23.53 -9.24
CA HIS A 332 -3.50 22.34 -9.96
C HIS A 332 -2.16 21.89 -9.41
N CYS A 333 -2.09 20.65 -8.98
CA CYS A 333 -0.90 19.96 -8.52
C CYS A 333 -0.49 18.96 -9.61
N VAL A 334 0.58 19.24 -10.33
CA VAL A 334 1.22 18.27 -11.21
C VAL A 334 2.08 17.37 -10.34
N VAL A 335 1.57 16.21 -9.98
CA VAL A 335 2.29 15.24 -9.13
C VAL A 335 3.02 14.29 -10.03
N ILE A 336 4.33 14.17 -9.87
CA ILE A 336 5.23 13.38 -10.71
C ILE A 336 5.85 12.30 -9.85
N ASP A 337 5.79 11.06 -10.31
CA ASP A 337 6.18 9.88 -9.52
C ASP A 337 6.92 8.84 -10.34
N LYS A 338 7.88 8.17 -9.70
CA LYS A 338 8.71 7.13 -10.31
C LYS A 338 8.40 5.73 -9.78
N ALA A 339 8.25 5.55 -8.47
CA ALA A 339 7.91 4.25 -7.87
C ALA A 339 7.50 4.37 -6.39
N ASN A 340 7.12 3.23 -5.79
CA ASN A 340 6.92 3.02 -4.35
C ASN A 340 5.70 3.75 -3.74
N GLY A 341 4.88 4.37 -4.57
CA GLY A 341 3.54 4.85 -4.25
C GLY A 341 3.33 6.30 -4.64
N TRP A 342 2.29 6.54 -5.44
CA TRP A 342 1.96 7.87 -5.95
C TRP A 342 0.86 8.50 -5.10
N GLY A 343 1.18 9.59 -4.39
CA GLY A 343 0.29 10.19 -3.42
C GLY A 343 0.34 11.71 -3.37
N LEU A 344 -0.75 12.29 -2.86
CA LEU A 344 -0.91 13.71 -2.57
C LEU A 344 -1.72 13.86 -1.28
N MET A 345 -1.38 14.84 -0.45
CA MET A 345 -2.16 15.26 0.72
C MET A 345 -2.22 16.78 0.73
N ALA A 346 -3.37 17.36 1.04
CA ALA A 346 -3.42 18.79 1.33
C ALA A 346 -4.59 19.19 2.23
N LYS A 347 -4.41 20.31 2.92
CA LYS A 347 -5.45 21.03 3.64
C LYS A 347 -5.33 22.54 3.40
N LEU A 348 -6.44 23.24 3.56
CA LEU A 348 -6.54 24.69 3.40
C LEU A 348 -7.09 25.32 4.68
N GLN A 349 -6.34 26.22 5.29
CA GLN A 349 -6.62 26.82 6.60
C GLN A 349 -6.75 28.33 6.52
#